data_AF-A0A6P6B9H1-F1
#
_entry.id   AF-A0A6P6B9H1-F1
#
_cell.length_a   1.000
_cell.length_b   1.000
_cell.length_c   1.000
_cell.angle_alpha   90.00
_cell.angle_beta   90.00
_cell.angle_gamma   90.00
#
_symmetry.space_group_name_H-M   'P 1'
#
loop_
_entity.id
_entity.type
_entity.pdbx_description
1 polymer ?
#
loop_
_entity_poly.entity_id
_entity_poly.type
_entity_poly.pdbx_seq_one_letter_code
_entity_poly.pdbx_strand_id
1 'polypeptide(L)'
;MPLNHAERITAATHVCCTCHEKLVSFLLYWFRVSMPKYLLPSDASQREDCWYGYACRTQHHNEEHARKRNHVCRPTRGANM
;
A
#
# COMPACT_ATOMS: atom_id res chain seq x y z
N MET A 1 5.83 2.25 2.23
CA MET A 1 7.24 2.70 2.18
C MET A 1 7.27 4.20 2.39
N PRO A 2 8.07 4.73 3.31
CA PRO A 2 8.30 6.17 3.38
C PRO A 2 9.12 6.61 2.15
N LEU A 3 8.71 7.71 1.51
CA LEU A 3 9.55 8.43 0.57
C LEU A 3 10.49 9.33 1.35
N ASN A 4 11.76 9.38 0.95
CA ASN A 4 12.72 10.31 1.52
C ASN A 4 12.39 11.72 1.04
N HIS A 5 12.34 12.69 1.96
CA HIS A 5 12.08 14.11 1.67
C HIS A 5 10.81 14.35 0.84
N ALA A 6 9.73 13.61 1.12
CA ALA A 6 8.48 13.68 0.37
C ALA A 6 7.90 15.10 0.31
N GLU A 7 8.16 15.92 1.32
CA GLU A 7 7.74 17.33 1.41
C GLU A 7 8.37 18.24 0.34
N ARG A 8 9.46 17.82 -0.30
CA ARG A 8 10.18 18.59 -1.33
C ARG A 8 9.86 18.14 -2.75
N ILE A 9 9.12 17.04 -2.93
CA ILE A 9 8.82 16.47 -4.23
C ILE A 9 7.54 17.11 -4.78
N THR A 10 7.59 17.60 -6.01
CA THR A 10 6.45 18.14 -6.75
C THR A 10 6.28 17.41 -8.07
N ALA A 11 5.19 17.68 -8.80
CA ALA A 11 4.98 17.15 -10.15
C ALA A 11 6.05 17.59 -11.16
N ALA A 12 6.77 18.69 -10.91
CA ALA A 12 7.84 19.20 -11.77
C ALA A 12 9.24 18.73 -11.37
N THR A 13 9.38 17.93 -10.30
CA THR A 13 10.67 17.47 -9.81
C THR A 13 11.23 16.38 -10.75
N HIS A 14 12.37 16.65 -11.38
CA HIS A 14 13.10 15.64 -12.14
C HIS A 14 13.70 14.59 -11.19
N VAL A 15 13.51 13.30 -11.51
CA VAL A 15 13.97 12.16 -10.71
C VAL A 15 14.67 11.13 -11.59
N CYS A 16 15.65 10.42 -11.04
CA CYS A 16 16.24 9.26 -11.72
C CYS A 16 15.25 8.07 -11.74
N CYS A 17 15.54 7.04 -12.54
CA CYS A 17 14.66 5.86 -12.67
C CYS A 17 14.34 5.19 -11.32
N THR A 18 15.34 5.02 -10.45
CA THR A 18 15.15 4.40 -9.13
C THR A 18 14.27 5.25 -8.21
N CYS A 19 14.42 6.57 -8.24
CA CYS A 19 13.57 7.47 -7.47
C CYS A 19 12.14 7.51 -8.03
N HIS A 20 12.01 7.47 -9.35
CA HIS A 20 10.73 7.39 -10.04
C HIS A 20 9.93 6.15 -9.61
N GLU A 21 10.54 4.96 -9.61
CA GLU A 21 9.88 3.72 -9.17
C GLU A 21 9.35 3.80 -7.73
N LYS A 22 10.14 4.37 -6.80
CA LYS A 22 9.72 4.58 -5.42
C LYS A 22 8.58 5.58 -5.32
N LEU A 23 8.65 6.71 -6.06
CA LEU A 23 7.64 7.75 -6.09
C LEU A 23 6.31 7.21 -6.62
N VAL A 24 6.32 6.54 -7.77
CA VAL A 24 5.13 5.96 -8.38
C VAL A 24 4.52 4.90 -7.48
N SER A 25 5.32 4.01 -6.89
CA SER A 25 4.82 2.99 -5.95
C SER A 25 4.13 3.62 -4.73
N PHE A 26 4.70 4.71 -4.19
CA PHE A 26 4.10 5.46 -3.10
C PHE A 26 2.76 6.10 -3.50
N LEU A 27 2.72 6.79 -4.65
CA LEU A 27 1.51 7.45 -5.14
C LEU A 27 0.40 6.44 -5.45
N LEU A 28 0.73 5.32 -6.11
CA LEU A 28 -0.23 4.24 -6.41
C LEU A 28 -0.83 3.63 -5.14
N TYR A 29 -0.02 3.47 -4.09
CA TYR A 29 -0.53 3.02 -2.80
C TYR A 29 -1.58 4.00 -2.23
N TRP A 30 -1.29 5.30 -2.21
CA TRP A 30 -2.23 6.32 -1.71
C TRP A 30 -3.45 6.50 -2.59
N PHE A 31 -3.31 6.37 -3.91
CA PHE A 31 -4.44 6.29 -4.83
C PHE A 31 -5.34 5.11 -4.43
N ARG A 32 -4.78 3.92 -4.22
CA ARG A 32 -5.55 2.74 -3.79
C ARG A 32 -6.19 2.89 -2.41
N VAL A 33 -5.54 3.55 -1.47
CA VAL A 33 -6.09 3.87 -0.13
C VAL A 33 -7.29 4.82 -0.25
N SER A 34 -7.21 5.82 -1.14
CA SER A 34 -8.26 6.82 -1.33
C SER A 34 -9.42 6.36 -2.22
N MET A 35 -9.28 5.23 -2.93
CA MET A 35 -10.37 4.67 -3.73
C MET A 35 -11.58 4.26 -2.86
N PRO A 36 -12.79 4.76 -3.16
CA PRO A 36 -14.01 4.33 -2.50
C PRO A 36 -14.25 2.81 -2.63
N LYS A 37 -14.70 2.17 -1.53
CA LYS A 37 -14.91 0.72 -1.50
C LYS A 37 -15.89 0.20 -2.55
N TYR A 38 -16.90 0.98 -2.94
CA TYR A 38 -17.91 0.59 -3.93
C TYR A 38 -17.37 0.53 -5.37
N LEU A 39 -16.18 1.11 -5.63
CA LEU A 39 -15.49 0.99 -6.91
C LEU A 39 -14.58 -0.25 -6.99
N LEU A 40 -14.42 -0.97 -5.88
CA LEU A 40 -13.62 -2.18 -5.83
C LEU A 40 -14.45 -3.39 -6.24
N PRO A 41 -13.84 -4.40 -6.88
CA PRO A 41 -14.44 -5.71 -7.02
C PRO A 41 -14.93 -6.26 -5.67
N SER A 42 -16.05 -7.00 -5.69
CA SER A 42 -16.68 -7.53 -4.48
C SER A 42 -15.70 -8.33 -3.62
N ASP A 43 -14.93 -9.22 -4.24
CA ASP A 43 -13.92 -10.06 -3.56
C ASP A 43 -12.79 -9.25 -2.90
N ALA A 44 -12.49 -8.05 -3.41
CA ALA A 44 -11.49 -7.15 -2.82
C ALA A 44 -12.07 -6.32 -1.68
N SER A 45 -13.33 -5.88 -1.81
CA SER A 45 -14.00 -5.01 -0.83
C SER A 45 -14.32 -5.72 0.50
N GLN A 46 -14.47 -7.04 0.47
CA GLN A 46 -14.88 -7.88 1.61
C GLN A 46 -13.71 -8.54 2.35
N ARG A 47 -12.46 -8.34 1.92
CA ARG A 47 -11.30 -8.96 2.58
C ARG A 47 -11.11 -8.36 3.97
N GLU A 48 -10.89 -9.23 4.95
CA GLU A 48 -10.45 -8.80 6.28
C GLU A 48 -9.03 -8.23 6.22
N ASP A 49 -8.77 -7.23 7.05
CA ASP A 49 -7.45 -6.63 7.19
C ASP A 49 -6.41 -7.65 7.68
N CYS A 50 -5.26 -7.67 7.01
CA CYS A 50 -4.08 -8.37 7.49
C CYS A 50 -3.55 -7.66 8.75
N TRP A 51 -3.20 -8.41 9.78
CA TRP A 51 -2.63 -7.83 11.01
C TRP A 51 -1.34 -7.04 10.79
N TYR A 52 -0.60 -7.37 9.72
CA TYR A 52 0.62 -6.67 9.33
C TYR A 52 0.37 -5.54 8.32
N GLY A 53 -0.86 -5.37 7.84
CA GLY A 53 -1.25 -4.38 6.85
C GLY A 53 -0.29 -4.31 5.66
N TYR A 54 0.04 -3.08 5.26
CA TYR A 54 0.99 -2.83 4.16
C TYR A 54 2.41 -3.36 4.41
N ALA A 55 2.76 -3.70 5.66
CA ALA A 55 4.08 -4.21 6.04
C ALA A 55 4.16 -5.75 6.03
N CYS A 56 3.10 -6.44 5.63
CA CYS A 56 3.07 -7.90 5.54
C CYS A 56 4.11 -8.41 4.53
N ARG A 57 5.08 -9.23 4.95
CA ARG A 57 6.06 -9.82 4.02
C ARG A 57 5.48 -11.01 3.25
N THR A 58 4.54 -11.74 3.87
CA THR A 58 3.89 -12.92 3.29
C THR A 58 3.09 -12.60 2.03
N GLN A 59 2.61 -11.36 1.88
CA GLN A 59 1.87 -10.93 0.68
C GLN A 59 2.68 -11.08 -0.63
N HIS A 60 4.02 -11.04 -0.55
CA HIS A 60 4.88 -11.06 -1.73
C HIS A 60 5.16 -12.46 -2.30
N HIS A 61 5.03 -13.51 -1.48
CA HIS A 61 5.44 -14.86 -1.85
C HIS A 61 4.39 -15.92 -1.56
N ASN A 62 3.20 -15.53 -1.08
CA ASN A 62 2.07 -16.43 -0.87
C ASN A 62 0.81 -15.79 -1.46
N GLU A 63 0.48 -16.22 -2.68
CA GLU A 63 -0.68 -15.73 -3.44
C GLU A 63 -1.99 -15.99 -2.69
N GLU A 64 -2.14 -17.14 -2.05
CA GLU A 64 -3.34 -17.48 -1.28
C GLU A 64 -3.55 -16.48 -0.13
N HIS A 65 -2.49 -16.12 0.58
CA HIS A 65 -2.54 -15.09 1.63
C HIS A 65 -2.91 -13.71 1.05
N ALA A 66 -2.27 -13.32 -0.06
CA ALA A 66 -2.53 -12.04 -0.74
C ALA A 66 -3.99 -11.93 -1.24
N ARG A 67 -4.57 -13.04 -1.68
CA ARG A 67 -5.97 -13.11 -2.12
C ARG A 67 -6.95 -13.05 -0.96
N LYS A 68 -6.66 -13.67 0.18
CA LYS A 68 -7.59 -13.75 1.33
C LYS A 68 -7.60 -12.51 2.23
N ARG A 69 -6.52 -11.74 2.29
CA ARG A 69 -6.38 -10.60 3.23
C ARG A 69 -6.27 -9.27 2.50
N ASN A 70 -6.77 -8.21 3.12
CA ASN A 70 -6.51 -6.84 2.70
C ASN A 70 -5.15 -6.39 3.27
N HIS A 71 -4.28 -5.84 2.41
CA HIS A 71 -3.00 -5.23 2.79
C HIS A 71 -3.00 -3.71 2.61
N VAL A 72 -4.09 -3.15 2.07
CA VAL A 72 -4.35 -1.71 2.00
C VAL A 72 -5.00 -1.27 3.32
N CYS A 73 -4.26 -1.46 4.41
CA CYS A 73 -4.66 -1.13 5.77
C CYS A 73 -3.43 -0.89 6.65
N ARG A 74 -3.65 -0.26 7.81
CA ARG A 74 -2.60 -0.03 8.80
C ARG A 74 -2.30 -1.32 9.56
N PRO A 75 -1.02 -1.63 9.86
CA PRO A 75 -0.68 -2.74 10.74
C PRO A 75 -1.34 -2.58 12.11
N THR A 76 -1.95 -3.65 12.62
CA THR A 76 -2.59 -3.71 13.95
C THR A 76 -1.82 -4.58 14.94
N ARG A 77 -0.93 -5.46 14.45
CA ARG A 77 -0.10 -6.29 15.32
C ARG A 77 0.96 -5.45 16.04
N GLY A 78 0.93 -5.46 17.37
CA GLY A 78 1.84 -4.66 18.20
C GLY A 78 1.38 -3.23 18.46
N ALA A 79 0.18 -2.84 18.00
CA ALA A 79 -0.42 -1.53 18.30
C ALA A 79 -1.11 -1.46 19.68
N ASN A 80 -1.15 -2.57 20.42
CA ASN A 80 -1.67 -2.68 21.80
C ASN A 80 -0.53 -2.79 22.84
N MET A 81 0.63 -2.17 22.58
CA MET A 81 1.70 -1.97 23.56
C MET A 81 2.02 -0.47 23.65
#